data_AF-A0A2D1KM36-F1
#
_entry.id   AF-A0A2D1KM36-F1
#
_cell.length_a   1.000
_cell.length_b   1.000
_cell.length_c   1.000
_cell.angle_alpha   90.00
_cell.angle_beta   90.00
_cell.angle_gamma   90.00
#
_symmetry.space_group_name_H-M   'P 1'
#
loop_
_entity.id
_entity.type
_entity.pdbx_description
1 polymer ?
#
loop_
_entity_poly.entity_id
_entity_poly.type
_entity_poly.pdbx_seq_one_letter_code
_entity_poly.pdbx_strand_id
1 'polypeptide(L)'
;MEATANNSKKKTSLKTRVQRLGSALSNMVLPNIGAFIAWGLMTALFIPTGWLPNADLAKIGTPMVTYLLPLLIAYSGGKAIAGHRGGVVGAIATMGVIVGANIPMFIGAMALGPLGGWCIKKWDDKVQPHIRQGFEMLVNNFSAGIIGMILAIIGFYAIGPVVSTVSGWLATGVDYIISIHLIPLANIFIEPAKILFLNNAINQGILTPLGIQAAAKAGKSILFLLEPNPGPGLGVLLAFALFGKGNAKSSAPGAIIIQFLGGIHEIYFPYILMKPMLFLSVIAGGVTGTFTFNMLGAGLKASPSPGSIISILLMTPKGLGNFVSVLLGVTAAAVVSFLISMVILRRDKTPEVSLEDSQAQLQSMKSDAKGTSTKDAKAILAGGEVNKIIFACDAGMGSSAMGASILRDKVKKAGLDQSVTNTAISNLKDEPGLLVVTQEELADRALKQTPNAVHVAVENFLNSPKYDEIITSLKTKDVTTTEQTAAAKAQTTDGTTDYAVDFSQVEEVNFVHHDQNVGSATMAMATFRSALRKAGKEITVRNVAVNELNDQPQVLVLASKETAKRIKSQFGNLQIIVVANLLDDAEYAKIISKLK
;
A
#
# COMPACT_ATOMS: atom_id res chain seq x y z
N MET A 1 -51.96 -2.87 2.65
CA MET A 1 -50.91 -3.78 3.15
C MET A 1 -49.56 -3.15 2.79
N GLU A 2 -49.05 -2.31 3.68
CA GLU A 2 -47.70 -1.75 3.54
C GLU A 2 -46.69 -2.76 4.08
N ALA A 3 -45.76 -3.19 3.22
CA ALA A 3 -44.64 -4.03 3.62
C ALA A 3 -43.58 -3.15 4.30
N THR A 4 -43.54 -3.20 5.63
CA THR A 4 -42.47 -2.63 6.46
C THR A 4 -41.11 -3.22 6.07
N ALA A 5 -40.24 -2.38 5.51
CA ALA A 5 -38.84 -2.69 5.28
C ALA A 5 -38.11 -2.89 6.62
N ASN A 6 -37.69 -4.13 6.87
CA ASN A 6 -37.01 -4.54 8.08
C ASN A 6 -35.56 -4.00 8.06
N ASN A 7 -35.33 -2.89 8.76
CA ASN A 7 -34.05 -2.20 8.83
C ASN A 7 -33.11 -2.93 9.81
N SER A 8 -32.49 -4.03 9.35
CA SER A 8 -31.51 -4.76 10.16
C SER A 8 -30.26 -3.88 10.34
N LYS A 9 -30.07 -3.33 11.56
CA LYS A 9 -28.82 -2.70 11.98
C LYS A 9 -27.70 -3.74 11.88
N LYS A 10 -26.85 -3.62 10.85
CA LYS A 10 -25.62 -4.40 10.68
C LYS A 10 -24.76 -4.26 11.94
N LYS A 11 -24.65 -5.34 12.75
CA LYS A 11 -23.72 -5.41 13.88
C LYS A 11 -22.31 -5.16 13.33
N THR A 12 -21.70 -4.04 13.72
CA THR A 12 -20.31 -3.75 13.39
C THR A 12 -19.44 -4.81 14.05
N SER A 13 -18.79 -5.67 13.26
CA SER A 13 -17.98 -6.77 13.79
C SER A 13 -16.84 -6.22 14.66
N LEU A 14 -16.44 -6.94 15.71
CA LEU A 14 -15.31 -6.58 16.58
C LEU A 14 -14.03 -6.30 15.77
N LYS A 15 -13.81 -7.10 14.71
CA LYS A 15 -12.74 -6.92 13.72
C LYS A 15 -12.73 -5.51 13.12
N THR A 16 -13.90 -5.02 12.69
CA THR A 16 -14.04 -3.68 12.08
C THR A 16 -13.70 -2.56 13.07
N ARG A 17 -14.01 -2.73 14.37
CA ARG A 17 -13.66 -1.73 15.40
C ARG A 17 -12.15 -1.70 15.67
N VAL A 18 -11.53 -2.87 15.80
CA VAL A 18 -10.07 -3.00 15.99
C VAL A 18 -9.32 -2.42 14.79
N GLN A 19 -9.78 -2.72 13.57
CA GLN A 19 -9.21 -2.15 12.34
C GLN A 19 -9.33 -0.62 12.32
N ARG A 20 -10.51 -0.06 12.61
CA ARG A 20 -10.69 1.40 12.65
C ARG A 20 -9.79 2.09 13.68
N LEU A 21 -9.67 1.49 14.87
CA LEU A 21 -8.76 2.00 15.90
C LEU A 21 -7.31 1.96 15.42
N GLY A 22 -6.88 0.83 14.84
CA GLY A 22 -5.55 0.66 14.29
C GLY A 22 -5.22 1.64 13.16
N SER A 23 -6.16 1.85 12.24
CA SER A 23 -6.01 2.81 11.15
C SER A 23 -5.96 4.25 11.67
N ALA A 24 -6.80 4.60 12.64
CA ALA A 24 -6.77 5.92 13.27
C ALA A 24 -5.40 6.20 13.95
N LEU A 25 -4.86 5.24 14.71
CA LEU A 25 -3.54 5.36 15.33
C LEU A 25 -2.42 5.46 14.29
N SER A 26 -2.49 4.62 13.25
CA SER A 26 -1.50 4.63 12.16
C SER A 26 -1.48 5.96 11.42
N ASN A 27 -2.65 6.57 11.17
CA ASN A 27 -2.77 7.85 10.48
C ASN A 27 -2.16 9.02 11.27
N MET A 28 -1.95 8.88 12.57
CA MET A 28 -1.24 9.88 13.37
C MET A 28 0.29 9.76 13.27
N VAL A 29 0.80 8.54 13.01
CA VAL A 29 2.25 8.25 13.00
C VAL A 29 2.82 8.27 11.60
N LEU A 30 2.11 7.67 10.63
CA LEU A 30 2.59 7.46 9.25
C LEU A 30 3.03 8.75 8.54
N PRO A 31 2.28 9.88 8.59
CA PRO A 31 2.69 11.13 7.97
C PRO A 31 4.01 11.69 8.53
N ASN A 32 4.42 11.23 9.71
CA ASN A 32 5.57 11.73 10.46
C ASN A 32 6.76 10.77 10.46
N ILE A 33 6.70 9.64 9.72
CA ILE A 33 7.78 8.63 9.68
C ILE A 33 9.15 9.25 9.39
N GLY A 34 9.23 10.27 8.53
CA GLY A 34 10.49 10.96 8.26
C GLY A 34 11.15 11.52 9.52
N ALA A 35 10.37 12.04 10.47
CA ALA A 35 10.89 12.53 11.75
C ALA A 35 11.39 11.39 12.65
N PHE A 36 10.70 10.24 12.66
CA PHE A 36 11.15 9.04 13.38
C PHE A 36 12.45 8.48 12.81
N ILE A 37 12.59 8.45 11.48
CA ILE A 37 13.82 8.03 10.81
C ILE A 37 14.95 9.01 11.14
N ALA A 38 14.71 10.32 11.05
CA ALA A 38 15.71 11.32 11.40
C ALA A 38 16.19 11.16 12.85
N TRP A 39 15.27 10.99 13.80
CA TRP A 39 15.62 10.72 15.20
C TRP A 39 16.39 9.40 15.36
N GLY A 40 15.96 8.33 14.67
CA GLY A 40 16.61 7.03 14.69
C GLY A 40 18.04 7.10 14.16
N LEU A 41 18.28 7.84 13.08
CA LEU A 41 19.61 8.10 12.53
C LEU A 41 20.48 8.94 13.48
N MET A 42 19.93 10.00 14.06
CA MET A 42 20.64 10.80 15.07
C MET A 42 21.10 9.93 16.24
N THR A 43 20.21 9.05 16.71
CA THR A 43 20.49 8.09 17.79
C THR A 43 21.49 7.02 17.35
N ALA A 44 21.36 6.51 16.13
CA ALA A 44 22.26 5.50 15.59
C ALA A 44 23.68 6.04 15.40
N LEU A 45 23.83 7.28 14.96
CA LEU A 45 25.11 7.91 14.66
C LEU A 45 25.78 8.51 15.90
N PHE A 46 25.13 9.41 16.63
CA PHE A 46 25.86 10.39 17.47
C PHE A 46 25.89 10.08 18.96
N ILE A 47 25.08 9.16 19.48
CA ILE A 47 25.12 8.80 20.91
C ILE A 47 26.45 8.10 21.26
N PRO A 48 26.80 7.94 22.56
CA PRO A 48 28.06 7.27 22.94
C PRO A 48 28.25 5.87 22.35
N THR A 49 27.15 5.12 22.19
CA THR A 49 27.13 3.78 21.56
C THR A 49 26.90 3.83 20.03
N GLY A 50 26.91 5.03 19.45
CA GLY A 50 26.61 5.36 18.06
C GLY A 50 27.75 5.09 17.08
N TRP A 51 27.46 5.12 15.77
CA TRP A 51 28.40 4.97 14.66
C TRP A 51 29.49 6.04 14.60
N LEU A 52 29.13 7.30 14.83
CA LEU A 52 30.02 8.46 14.92
C LEU A 52 29.70 9.26 16.19
N PRO A 53 30.11 8.79 17.38
CA PRO A 53 29.75 9.44 18.64
C PRO A 53 30.18 10.91 18.67
N ASN A 54 29.25 11.80 19.00
CA ASN A 54 29.49 13.23 19.17
C ASN A 54 28.57 13.77 20.27
N ALA A 55 29.15 14.23 21.37
CA ALA A 55 28.40 14.64 22.56
C ALA A 55 27.46 15.82 22.30
N ASP A 56 27.80 16.74 21.40
CA ASP A 56 26.97 17.91 21.10
C ASP A 56 25.81 17.57 20.17
N LEU A 57 26.07 16.77 19.13
CA LEU A 57 25.01 16.30 18.22
C LEU A 57 24.06 15.31 18.90
N ALA A 58 24.56 14.50 19.85
CA ALA A 58 23.72 13.59 20.63
C ALA A 58 22.64 14.33 21.45
N LYS A 59 22.91 15.57 21.88
CA LYS A 59 21.95 16.39 22.64
C LYS A 59 20.68 16.70 21.85
N ILE A 60 20.70 16.62 20.52
CA ILE A 60 19.52 16.83 19.65
C ILE A 60 18.52 15.68 19.78
N GLY A 61 18.98 14.46 20.04
CA GLY A 61 18.12 13.27 20.07
C GLY A 61 17.05 13.34 21.16
N THR A 62 17.38 13.86 22.33
CA THR A 62 16.45 13.94 23.47
C THR A 62 15.29 14.91 23.20
N PRO A 63 15.50 16.17 22.77
CA PRO A 63 14.40 17.05 22.38
C PRO A 63 13.53 16.49 21.24
N MET A 64 14.12 15.76 20.29
CA MET A 64 13.33 15.15 19.21
C MET A 64 12.32 14.13 19.75
N VAL A 65 12.76 13.20 20.60
CA VAL A 65 11.87 12.17 21.15
C VAL A 65 10.89 12.70 22.19
N THR A 66 11.28 13.70 22.97
CA THR A 66 10.46 14.27 24.03
C THR A 66 9.43 15.27 23.51
N TYR A 67 9.80 16.12 22.53
CA TYR A 67 8.95 17.19 22.03
C TYR A 67 8.50 16.96 20.59
N LEU A 68 9.45 16.87 19.65
CA LEU A 68 9.14 16.88 18.22
C LEU A 68 8.19 15.74 17.82
N LEU A 69 8.53 14.49 18.16
CA LEU A 69 7.76 13.33 17.72
C LEU A 69 6.35 13.29 18.34
N PRO A 70 6.16 13.49 19.67
CA PRO A 70 4.82 13.54 20.25
C PRO A 70 3.98 14.70 19.70
N LEU A 71 4.57 15.89 19.50
CA LEU A 71 3.83 17.03 18.95
C LEU A 71 3.36 16.80 17.51
N LEU A 72 4.19 16.16 16.67
CA LEU A 72 3.80 15.81 15.30
C LEU A 72 2.65 14.79 15.25
N ILE A 73 2.68 13.80 16.14
CA ILE A 73 1.57 12.84 16.31
C ILE A 73 0.30 13.59 16.73
N ALA A 74 0.39 14.43 17.77
CA ALA A 74 -0.76 15.17 18.26
C ALA A 74 -1.34 16.11 17.20
N TYR A 75 -0.46 16.79 16.47
CA TYR A 75 -0.84 17.64 15.35
C TYR A 75 -1.56 16.85 14.27
N SER A 76 -1.06 15.67 13.91
CA SER A 76 -1.69 14.82 12.89
C SER A 76 -3.04 14.28 13.34
N GLY A 77 -3.14 13.85 14.60
CA GLY A 77 -4.40 13.38 15.19
C GLY A 77 -5.45 14.48 15.32
N GLY A 78 -5.06 15.68 15.74
CA GLY A 78 -5.96 16.83 15.78
C GLY A 78 -6.37 17.28 14.38
N LYS A 79 -5.43 17.24 13.43
CA LYS A 79 -5.67 17.57 12.03
C LYS A 79 -6.67 16.64 11.36
N ALA A 80 -6.62 15.36 11.67
CA ALA A 80 -7.59 14.39 11.16
C ALA A 80 -9.04 14.67 11.60
N ILE A 81 -9.26 15.49 12.63
CA ILE A 81 -10.61 15.80 13.13
C ILE A 81 -11.12 17.17 12.69
N ALA A 82 -10.27 18.19 12.75
CA ALA A 82 -10.64 19.60 12.51
C ALA A 82 -9.61 20.37 11.68
N GLY A 83 -8.96 19.69 10.72
CA GLY A 83 -8.00 20.30 9.81
C GLY A 83 -6.84 21.00 10.53
N HIS A 84 -6.25 22.01 9.89
CA HIS A 84 -5.05 22.67 10.43
C HIS A 84 -5.25 23.19 11.87
N ARG A 85 -6.41 23.79 12.18
CA ARG A 85 -6.72 24.33 13.52
C ARG A 85 -6.77 23.23 14.58
N GLY A 86 -7.41 22.10 14.27
CA GLY A 86 -7.40 20.92 15.13
C GLY A 86 -5.99 20.44 15.44
N GLY A 87 -5.11 20.43 14.44
CA GLY A 87 -3.71 20.05 14.64
C GLY A 87 -2.97 20.99 15.58
N VAL A 88 -3.12 22.31 15.41
CA VAL A 88 -2.49 23.30 16.28
C VAL A 88 -2.99 23.16 17.73
N VAL A 89 -4.31 23.06 17.94
CA VAL A 89 -4.90 22.89 19.28
C VAL A 89 -4.44 21.59 19.93
N GLY A 90 -4.40 20.48 19.17
CA GLY A 90 -3.91 19.19 19.64
C GLY A 90 -2.43 19.25 20.07
N ALA A 91 -1.59 19.96 19.32
CA ALA A 91 -0.19 20.17 19.68
C ALA A 91 -0.03 21.00 20.96
N ILE A 92 -0.79 22.10 21.11
CA ILE A 92 -0.77 22.92 22.33
C ILE A 92 -1.19 22.08 23.54
N ALA A 93 -2.31 21.35 23.43
CA ALA A 93 -2.80 20.48 24.50
C ALA A 93 -1.75 19.44 24.93
N THR A 94 -1.07 18.84 23.95
CA THR A 94 -0.04 17.82 24.19
C THR A 94 1.18 18.38 24.90
N MET A 95 1.55 19.64 24.68
CA MET A 95 2.65 20.28 25.40
C MET A 95 2.43 20.24 26.93
N GLY A 96 1.19 20.44 27.38
CA GLY A 96 0.86 20.33 28.80
C GLY A 96 1.18 18.96 29.40
N VAL A 97 0.87 17.89 28.66
CA VAL A 97 1.15 16.51 29.08
C VAL A 97 2.65 16.17 29.01
N ILE A 98 3.37 16.69 28.01
CA ILE A 98 4.82 16.51 27.90
C ILE A 98 5.53 17.12 29.11
N VAL A 99 5.18 18.35 29.48
CA VAL A 99 5.79 19.05 30.63
C VAL A 99 5.37 18.42 31.96
N GLY A 100 4.20 17.79 32.02
CA GLY A 100 3.68 17.08 33.20
C GLY A 100 4.26 15.67 33.42
N ALA A 101 5.18 15.19 32.56
CA ALA A 101 5.71 13.83 32.65
C ALA A 101 7.21 13.75 32.34
N ASN A 102 7.90 12.80 32.99
CA ASN A 102 9.34 12.55 32.80
C ASN A 102 9.66 11.50 31.73
N ILE A 103 8.67 11.14 30.90
CA ILE A 103 8.80 10.14 29.84
C ILE A 103 8.24 10.68 28.53
N PRO A 104 8.73 10.23 27.36
CA PRO A 104 8.15 10.62 26.08
C PRO A 104 6.65 10.26 25.96
N MET A 105 5.80 11.28 25.74
CA MET A 105 4.34 11.17 25.83
C MET A 105 3.65 10.82 24.50
N PHE A 106 4.09 9.74 23.86
CA PHE A 106 3.46 9.23 22.62
C PHE A 106 1.98 8.87 22.81
N ILE A 107 1.65 8.12 23.87
CA ILE A 107 0.27 7.73 24.18
C ILE A 107 -0.56 8.95 24.55
N GLY A 108 0.00 9.87 25.34
CA GLY A 108 -0.62 11.14 25.69
C GLY A 108 -0.96 11.97 24.45
N ALA A 109 -0.02 12.07 23.50
CA ALA A 109 -0.21 12.76 22.22
C ALA A 109 -1.29 12.12 21.35
N MET A 110 -1.33 10.79 21.26
CA MET A 110 -2.36 10.05 20.51
C MET A 110 -3.77 10.24 21.08
N ALA A 111 -3.89 10.53 22.38
CA ALA A 111 -5.17 10.84 23.01
C ALA A 111 -5.53 12.33 22.89
N LEU A 112 -4.59 13.22 23.24
CA LEU A 112 -4.85 14.67 23.29
C LEU A 112 -4.90 15.35 21.94
N GLY A 113 -4.17 14.86 20.94
CA GLY A 113 -4.24 15.37 19.58
C GLY A 113 -5.68 15.36 19.05
N PRO A 114 -6.30 14.16 18.94
CA PRO A 114 -7.71 14.02 18.58
C PRO A 114 -8.66 14.76 19.52
N LEU A 115 -8.45 14.73 20.84
CA LEU A 115 -9.30 15.46 21.79
C LEU A 115 -9.29 16.96 21.52
N GLY A 116 -8.11 17.54 21.27
CA GLY A 116 -7.97 18.96 20.91
C GLY A 116 -8.69 19.30 19.62
N GLY A 117 -8.52 18.45 18.59
CA GLY A 117 -9.27 18.55 17.34
C GLY A 117 -10.80 18.48 17.55
N TRP A 118 -11.27 17.58 18.42
CA TRP A 118 -12.69 17.42 18.72
C TRP A 118 -13.26 18.63 19.46
N CYS A 119 -12.55 19.14 20.47
CA CYS A 119 -12.98 20.31 21.23
C CYS A 119 -13.11 21.55 20.32
N ILE A 120 -12.12 21.81 19.45
CA ILE A 120 -12.19 22.95 18.54
C ILE A 120 -13.27 22.75 17.47
N LYS A 121 -13.45 21.53 16.95
CA LYS A 121 -14.54 21.23 16.01
C LYS A 121 -15.90 21.56 16.61
N LYS A 122 -16.15 21.11 17.83
CA LYS A 122 -17.42 21.37 18.53
C LYS A 122 -17.64 22.85 18.82
N TRP A 123 -16.58 23.57 19.13
CA TRP A 123 -16.64 25.02 19.27
C TRP A 123 -17.00 25.68 17.93
N ASP A 124 -16.27 25.34 16.87
CA ASP A 124 -16.47 25.91 15.54
C ASP A 124 -17.88 25.64 15.01
N ASP A 125 -18.36 24.40 15.08
CA ASP A 125 -19.71 24.02 14.64
C ASP A 125 -20.80 24.88 15.31
N LYS A 126 -20.59 25.28 16.57
CA LYS A 126 -21.56 26.04 17.36
C LYS A 126 -21.41 27.56 17.16
N VAL A 127 -20.18 28.05 17.06
CA VAL A 127 -19.88 29.48 17.10
C VAL A 127 -19.75 30.08 15.70
N GLN A 128 -19.21 29.36 14.71
CA GLN A 128 -19.02 29.86 13.33
C GLN A 128 -20.26 30.53 12.73
N PRO A 129 -21.48 29.95 12.82
CA PRO A 129 -22.66 30.56 12.20
C PRO A 129 -23.06 31.91 12.80
N HIS A 130 -22.52 32.25 13.98
CA HIS A 130 -22.84 33.48 14.71
C HIS A 130 -21.77 34.57 14.56
N ILE A 131 -20.67 34.28 13.85
CA ILE A 131 -19.57 35.23 13.68
C ILE A 131 -19.89 36.16 12.50
N ARG A 132 -19.73 37.47 12.72
CA ARG A 132 -19.85 38.46 11.66
C ARG A 132 -18.66 38.37 10.71
N GLN A 133 -18.93 38.56 9.41
CA GLN A 133 -17.92 38.58 8.37
C GLN A 133 -16.77 39.55 8.73
N GLY A 134 -15.53 39.09 8.57
CA GLY A 134 -14.31 39.84 8.92
C GLY A 134 -13.78 39.60 10.34
N PHE A 135 -14.59 39.10 11.28
CA PHE A 135 -14.14 38.72 12.63
C PHE A 135 -13.74 37.25 12.76
N GLU A 136 -14.00 36.44 11.73
CA GLU A 136 -13.74 35.01 11.71
C GLU A 136 -12.30 34.67 12.09
N MET A 137 -11.30 35.33 11.48
CA MET A 137 -9.90 35.05 11.78
C MET A 137 -9.55 35.34 13.25
N LEU A 138 -10.09 36.42 13.82
CA LEU A 138 -9.87 36.79 15.20
C LEU A 138 -10.44 35.73 16.14
N VAL A 139 -11.73 35.40 15.97
CA VAL A 139 -12.41 34.40 16.80
C VAL A 139 -11.76 33.03 16.63
N ASN A 140 -11.34 32.67 15.41
CA ASN A 140 -10.73 31.37 15.11
C ASN A 140 -9.40 31.18 15.80
N ASN A 141 -8.55 32.21 15.82
CA ASN A 141 -7.24 32.16 16.44
C ASN A 141 -7.34 32.25 17.97
N PHE A 142 -8.17 33.16 18.50
CA PHE A 142 -8.36 33.28 19.95
C PHE A 142 -9.01 32.03 20.56
N SER A 143 -10.04 31.46 19.92
CA SER A 143 -10.66 30.22 20.40
C SER A 143 -9.68 29.05 20.38
N ALA A 144 -8.88 28.90 19.32
CA ALA A 144 -7.84 27.86 19.26
C ALA A 144 -6.80 28.04 20.38
N GLY A 145 -6.35 29.27 20.63
CA GLY A 145 -5.42 29.59 21.70
C GLY A 145 -5.99 29.31 23.10
N ILE A 146 -7.21 29.77 23.39
CA ILE A 146 -7.86 29.62 24.70
C ILE A 146 -8.18 28.15 24.97
N ILE A 147 -8.81 27.45 24.01
CA ILE A 147 -9.14 26.03 24.16
C ILE A 147 -7.85 25.20 24.27
N GLY A 148 -6.84 25.50 23.45
CA GLY A 148 -5.53 24.88 23.54
C GLY A 148 -4.89 25.06 24.92
N MET A 149 -4.88 26.28 25.45
CA MET A 149 -4.36 26.58 26.79
C MET A 149 -5.10 25.81 27.89
N ILE A 150 -6.44 25.80 27.87
CA ILE A 150 -7.24 25.06 28.87
C ILE A 150 -6.91 23.57 28.80
N LEU A 151 -6.87 23.00 27.60
CA LEU A 151 -6.51 21.59 27.41
C LEU A 151 -5.07 21.28 27.82
N ALA A 152 -4.13 22.21 27.64
CA ALA A 152 -2.77 22.06 28.11
C ALA A 152 -2.69 22.05 29.65
N ILE A 153 -3.42 22.94 30.32
CA ILE A 153 -3.50 22.96 31.80
C ILE A 153 -4.12 21.65 32.32
N ILE A 154 -5.22 21.20 31.71
CA ILE A 154 -5.84 19.90 32.04
C ILE A 154 -4.86 18.76 31.76
N GLY A 155 -4.17 18.82 30.63
CA GLY A 155 -3.14 17.87 30.24
C GLY A 155 -2.06 17.72 31.31
N PHE A 156 -1.53 18.85 31.78
CA PHE A 156 -0.49 18.90 32.80
C PHE A 156 -0.94 18.29 34.14
N TYR A 157 -2.08 18.74 34.68
CA TYR A 157 -2.52 18.34 36.03
C TYR A 157 -3.24 16.99 36.08
N ALA A 158 -4.01 16.63 35.06
CA ALA A 158 -4.85 15.43 35.09
C ALA A 158 -4.26 14.28 34.28
N ILE A 159 -3.84 14.54 33.03
CA ILE A 159 -3.49 13.48 32.09
C ILE A 159 -2.04 13.03 32.25
N GLY A 160 -1.11 13.96 32.51
CA GLY A 160 0.31 13.67 32.73
C GLY A 160 0.55 12.59 33.79
N PRO A 161 0.07 12.77 35.04
CA PRO A 161 0.24 11.80 36.11
C PRO A 161 -0.42 10.44 35.82
N VAL A 162 -1.63 10.44 35.25
CA VAL A 162 -2.36 9.22 34.91
C VAL A 162 -1.61 8.41 33.86
N VAL A 163 -1.24 9.04 32.75
CA VAL A 163 -0.52 8.37 31.66
C VAL A 163 0.86 7.93 32.13
N SER A 164 1.56 8.73 32.93
CA SER A 164 2.86 8.32 33.49
C SER A 164 2.76 7.10 34.40
N THR A 165 1.72 7.03 35.25
CA THR A 165 1.47 5.88 36.12
C THR A 165 1.14 4.63 35.30
N VAL A 166 0.24 4.75 34.32
CA VAL A 166 -0.14 3.64 33.43
C VAL A 166 1.04 3.17 32.60
N SER A 167 1.82 4.09 32.00
CA SER A 167 3.05 3.74 31.28
C SER A 167 4.09 3.10 32.18
N GLY A 168 4.20 3.52 33.44
CA GLY A 168 5.02 2.86 34.45
C GLY A 168 4.61 1.41 34.68
N TRP A 169 3.33 1.15 34.90
CA TRP A 169 2.80 -0.21 35.06
C TRP A 169 2.98 -1.07 33.81
N LEU A 170 2.74 -0.51 32.63
CA LEU A 170 2.97 -1.19 31.37
C LEU A 170 4.44 -1.54 31.18
N ALA A 171 5.36 -0.62 31.48
CA ALA A 171 6.80 -0.88 31.42
C ALA A 171 7.19 -2.00 32.39
N THR A 172 6.73 -1.96 33.65
CA THR A 172 6.96 -3.03 34.62
C THR A 172 6.36 -4.37 34.17
N GLY A 173 5.17 -4.36 33.57
CA GLY A 173 4.53 -5.56 33.02
C GLY A 173 5.30 -6.14 31.83
N VAL A 174 5.80 -5.29 30.95
CA VAL A 174 6.70 -5.70 29.85
C VAL A 174 7.97 -6.29 30.43
N ASP A 175 8.65 -5.58 31.34
CA ASP A 175 9.89 -6.04 32.01
C ASP A 175 9.68 -7.39 32.71
N TYR A 176 8.53 -7.58 33.35
CA TYR A 176 8.15 -8.87 33.94
C TYR A 176 8.04 -9.96 32.88
N ILE A 177 7.31 -9.73 31.77
CA ILE A 177 7.19 -10.67 30.65
C ILE A 177 8.56 -10.99 30.01
N ILE A 178 9.46 -10.00 29.95
CA ILE A 178 10.85 -10.21 29.52
C ILE A 178 11.56 -11.15 30.49
N SER A 179 11.46 -10.90 31.80
CA SER A 179 12.15 -11.67 32.84
C SER A 179 11.73 -13.14 32.87
N ILE A 180 10.46 -13.44 32.60
CA ILE A 180 9.94 -14.82 32.50
C ILE A 180 10.05 -15.39 31.09
N HIS A 181 10.76 -14.71 30.18
CA HIS A 181 11.03 -15.14 28.80
C HIS A 181 9.79 -15.44 27.95
N LEU A 182 8.65 -14.79 28.23
CA LEU A 182 7.37 -15.02 27.52
C LEU A 182 7.16 -14.14 26.29
N ILE A 183 8.00 -13.12 26.04
CA ILE A 183 7.94 -12.28 24.82
C ILE A 183 7.81 -13.09 23.53
N PRO A 184 8.50 -14.25 23.34
CA PRO A 184 8.38 -15.03 22.12
C PRO A 184 6.95 -15.39 21.75
N LEU A 185 6.08 -15.63 22.74
CA LEU A 185 4.68 -15.98 22.54
C LEU A 185 3.85 -14.84 21.95
N ALA A 186 4.33 -13.59 22.00
CA ALA A 186 3.66 -12.46 21.34
C ALA A 186 3.52 -12.72 19.82
N ASN A 187 4.43 -13.48 19.21
CA ASN A 187 4.39 -13.81 17.79
C ASN A 187 3.24 -14.73 17.37
N ILE A 188 2.60 -15.41 18.34
CA ILE A 188 1.35 -16.14 18.08
C ILE A 188 0.25 -15.17 17.60
N PHE A 189 0.30 -13.91 18.04
CA PHE A 189 -0.63 -12.88 17.63
C PHE A 189 -0.06 -11.96 16.56
N ILE A 190 1.22 -11.58 16.67
CA ILE A 190 1.85 -10.60 15.77
C ILE A 190 1.92 -11.14 14.33
N GLU A 191 2.37 -12.38 14.13
CA GLU A 191 2.56 -12.92 12.78
C GLU A 191 1.23 -13.05 12.00
N PRO A 192 0.15 -13.61 12.57
CA PRO A 192 -1.13 -13.61 11.88
C PRO A 192 -1.69 -12.21 11.66
N ALA A 193 -1.61 -11.34 12.67
CA ALA A 193 -2.14 -9.98 12.57
C ALA A 193 -1.43 -9.16 11.49
N LYS A 194 -0.10 -9.33 11.34
CA LYS A 194 0.71 -8.72 10.29
C LYS A 194 0.19 -9.09 8.90
N ILE A 195 -0.07 -10.37 8.65
CA ILE A 195 -0.63 -10.87 7.37
C ILE A 195 -2.06 -10.35 7.13
N LEU A 196 -2.81 -10.13 8.22
CA LEU A 196 -4.15 -9.51 8.18
C LEU A 196 -4.11 -7.97 8.08
N PHE A 197 -2.97 -7.37 7.72
CA PHE A 197 -2.75 -5.92 7.58
C PHE A 197 -2.98 -5.11 8.87
N LEU A 198 -2.76 -5.73 10.03
CA LEU A 198 -2.74 -5.05 11.33
C LEU A 198 -1.31 -4.68 11.77
N ASN A 199 -0.31 -4.85 10.89
CA ASN A 199 1.09 -4.55 11.16
C ASN A 199 1.32 -3.10 11.56
N ASN A 200 0.71 -2.13 10.87
CA ASN A 200 0.85 -0.71 11.23
C ASN A 200 0.25 -0.39 12.61
N ALA A 201 -0.91 -0.97 12.92
CA ALA A 201 -1.55 -0.77 14.21
C ALA A 201 -0.72 -1.34 15.37
N ILE A 202 -0.15 -2.53 15.18
CA ILE A 202 0.69 -3.19 16.18
C ILE A 202 2.03 -2.47 16.30
N ASN A 203 2.73 -2.28 15.17
CA ASN A 203 4.07 -1.74 15.18
C ASN A 203 4.07 -0.25 15.56
N GLN A 204 3.33 0.60 14.83
CA GLN A 204 3.34 2.05 15.08
C GLN A 204 2.45 2.47 16.25
N GLY A 205 1.36 1.75 16.50
CA GLY A 205 0.43 2.07 17.59
C GLY A 205 0.87 1.56 18.96
N ILE A 206 1.58 0.43 19.03
CA ILE A 206 1.89 -0.24 20.31
C ILE A 206 3.40 -0.44 20.49
N LEU A 207 4.04 -1.20 19.60
CA LEU A 207 5.43 -1.65 19.81
C LEU A 207 6.44 -0.52 19.72
N THR A 208 6.28 0.41 18.79
CA THR A 208 7.22 1.52 18.57
C THR A 208 7.20 2.51 19.74
N PRO A 209 6.05 3.01 20.22
CA PRO A 209 6.00 3.86 21.41
C PRO A 209 6.63 3.20 22.65
N LEU A 210 6.29 1.94 22.92
CA LEU A 210 6.86 1.18 24.06
C LEU A 210 8.36 0.92 23.87
N GLY A 211 8.77 0.59 22.64
CA GLY A 211 10.15 0.37 22.26
C GLY A 211 11.01 1.62 22.43
N ILE A 212 10.49 2.80 22.07
CA ILE A 212 11.17 4.08 22.27
C ILE A 212 11.35 4.36 23.76
N GLN A 213 10.32 4.15 24.58
CA GLN A 213 10.43 4.33 26.03
C GLN A 213 11.48 3.39 26.65
N ALA A 214 11.49 2.12 26.22
CA ALA A 214 12.49 1.15 26.68
C ALA A 214 13.91 1.51 26.20
N ALA A 215 14.07 1.87 24.93
CA ALA A 215 15.36 2.22 24.34
C ALA A 215 15.92 3.54 24.90
N ALA A 216 15.07 4.48 25.32
CA ALA A 216 15.51 5.70 25.99
C ALA A 216 16.20 5.40 27.35
N LYS A 217 15.80 4.32 28.04
CA LYS A 217 16.44 3.89 29.30
C LYS A 217 17.63 2.95 29.08
N ALA A 218 17.45 1.93 28.23
CA ALA A 218 18.41 0.83 28.06
C ALA A 218 19.33 0.97 26.83
N GLY A 219 19.17 2.02 26.03
CA GLY A 219 19.91 2.27 24.78
C GLY A 219 19.50 1.38 23.60
N LYS A 220 18.67 0.35 23.82
CA LYS A 220 18.09 -0.53 22.80
C LYS A 220 16.78 -1.15 23.29
N SER A 221 15.96 -1.65 22.37
CA SER A 221 14.76 -2.41 22.70
C SER A 221 14.57 -3.60 21.76
N ILE A 222 14.21 -4.75 22.34
CA ILE A 222 13.79 -5.95 21.60
C ILE A 222 12.47 -5.71 20.86
N LEU A 223 11.61 -4.81 21.35
CA LEU A 223 10.29 -4.54 20.77
C LEU A 223 10.35 -4.09 19.30
N PHE A 224 11.46 -3.45 18.90
CA PHE A 224 11.72 -3.06 17.51
C PHE A 224 12.07 -4.22 16.58
N LEU A 225 12.27 -5.43 17.11
CA LEU A 225 12.56 -6.65 16.33
C LEU A 225 11.36 -7.57 16.17
N LEU A 226 10.28 -7.40 16.95
CA LEU A 226 9.16 -8.36 16.95
C LEU A 226 8.44 -8.40 15.60
N GLU A 227 7.85 -7.29 15.18
CA GLU A 227 7.13 -7.21 13.89
C GLU A 227 8.05 -7.07 12.67
N PRO A 228 9.14 -6.25 12.72
CA PRO A 228 9.98 -6.04 11.55
C PRO A 228 10.89 -7.20 11.18
N ASN A 229 10.94 -8.29 11.97
CA ASN A 229 11.81 -9.44 11.68
C ASN A 229 11.52 -10.03 10.29
N PRO A 230 12.47 -10.02 9.34
CA PRO A 230 12.25 -10.56 8.02
C PRO A 230 12.47 -12.07 7.94
N GLY A 231 12.97 -12.70 9.00
CA GLY A 231 13.29 -14.14 9.05
C GLY A 231 12.10 -15.06 8.72
N PRO A 232 10.94 -14.91 9.39
CA PRO A 232 9.79 -15.80 9.13
C PRO A 232 9.33 -15.79 7.66
N GLY A 233 9.24 -14.60 7.05
CA GLY A 233 8.89 -14.43 5.64
C GLY A 233 9.96 -14.98 4.70
N LEU A 234 11.24 -14.75 5.00
CA LEU A 234 12.36 -15.31 4.23
C LEU A 234 12.29 -16.84 4.19
N GLY A 235 12.01 -17.49 5.33
CA GLY A 235 11.89 -18.94 5.40
C GLY A 235 10.78 -19.50 4.52
N VAL A 236 9.59 -18.88 4.53
CA VAL A 236 8.48 -19.26 3.65
C VAL A 236 8.89 -19.12 2.18
N LEU A 237 9.45 -17.97 1.80
CA LEU A 237 9.81 -17.69 0.41
C LEU A 237 10.93 -18.63 -0.09
N LEU A 238 11.92 -18.96 0.74
CA LEU A 238 12.93 -19.96 0.40
C LEU A 238 12.31 -21.34 0.18
N ALA A 239 11.31 -21.72 0.98
CA ALA A 239 10.60 -22.99 0.80
C ALA A 239 9.83 -23.02 -0.53
N PHE A 240 9.19 -21.91 -0.92
CA PHE A 240 8.55 -21.80 -2.24
C PHE A 240 9.56 -21.79 -3.39
N ALA A 241 10.69 -21.10 -3.25
CA ALA A 241 11.73 -21.07 -4.29
C ALA A 241 12.28 -22.48 -4.59
N LEU A 242 12.44 -23.32 -3.56
CA LEU A 242 13.00 -24.67 -3.71
C LEU A 242 11.92 -25.74 -3.98
N PHE A 243 10.82 -25.73 -3.23
CA PHE A 243 9.81 -26.79 -3.19
C PHE A 243 8.41 -26.36 -3.65
N GLY A 244 8.22 -25.08 -3.95
CA GLY A 244 6.99 -24.60 -4.57
C GLY A 244 6.81 -25.16 -5.97
N LYS A 245 5.67 -24.84 -6.57
CA LYS A 245 5.26 -25.28 -7.91
C LYS A 245 4.69 -24.09 -8.69
N GLY A 246 4.68 -24.21 -10.02
CA GLY A 246 4.13 -23.20 -10.92
C GLY A 246 4.71 -21.80 -10.73
N ASN A 247 3.85 -20.79 -10.89
CA ASN A 247 4.21 -19.37 -10.79
C ASN A 247 4.76 -18.98 -9.42
N ALA A 248 4.25 -19.59 -8.34
CA ALA A 248 4.75 -19.29 -6.99
C ALA A 248 6.23 -19.70 -6.80
N LYS A 249 6.71 -20.73 -7.51
CA LYS A 249 8.13 -21.09 -7.48
C LYS A 249 8.99 -20.07 -8.21
N SER A 250 8.59 -19.66 -9.41
CA SER A 250 9.37 -18.75 -10.25
C SER A 250 9.39 -17.31 -9.71
N SER A 251 8.33 -16.88 -9.03
CA SER A 251 8.25 -15.54 -8.43
C SER A 251 8.93 -15.40 -7.06
N ALA A 252 9.12 -16.51 -6.32
CA ALA A 252 9.65 -16.48 -4.96
C ALA A 252 11.06 -15.86 -4.84
N PRO A 253 12.04 -16.13 -5.72
CA PRO A 253 13.36 -15.48 -5.64
C PRO A 253 13.30 -13.95 -5.73
N GLY A 254 12.45 -13.40 -6.61
CA GLY A 254 12.23 -11.95 -6.70
C GLY A 254 11.57 -11.39 -5.44
N ALA A 255 10.59 -12.12 -4.91
CA ALA A 255 9.93 -11.77 -3.65
C ALA A 255 10.90 -11.73 -2.46
N ILE A 256 11.90 -12.63 -2.40
CA ILE A 256 12.94 -12.63 -1.35
C ILE A 256 13.70 -11.31 -1.32
N ILE A 257 14.11 -10.81 -2.48
CA ILE A 257 14.88 -9.56 -2.58
C ILE A 257 14.06 -8.39 -2.02
N ILE A 258 12.81 -8.27 -2.46
CA ILE A 258 11.93 -7.16 -2.06
C ILE A 258 11.57 -7.24 -0.57
N GLN A 259 11.33 -8.43 -0.06
CA GLN A 259 10.95 -8.65 1.33
C GLN A 259 12.14 -8.50 2.28
N PHE A 260 13.26 -9.20 2.01
CA PHE A 260 14.39 -9.27 2.92
C PHE A 260 15.27 -8.02 2.86
N LEU A 261 15.61 -7.56 1.65
CA LEU A 261 16.46 -6.38 1.44
C LEU A 261 15.64 -5.08 1.35
N GLY A 262 14.47 -5.14 0.73
CA GLY A 262 13.57 -3.99 0.63
C GLY A 262 12.71 -3.74 1.87
N GLY A 263 12.49 -4.76 2.71
CA GLY A 263 11.72 -4.63 3.95
C GLY A 263 10.21 -4.48 3.71
N ILE A 264 9.71 -4.90 2.55
CA ILE A 264 8.27 -4.91 2.22
C ILE A 264 7.73 -6.30 2.53
N HIS A 265 7.22 -6.45 3.74
CA HIS A 265 6.77 -7.74 4.27
C HIS A 265 5.48 -8.23 3.60
N GLU A 266 4.69 -7.33 3.03
CA GLU A 266 3.44 -7.65 2.35
C GLU A 266 3.63 -8.56 1.13
N ILE A 267 4.85 -8.63 0.58
CA ILE A 267 5.18 -9.42 -0.61
C ILE A 267 5.12 -10.94 -0.36
N TYR A 268 5.33 -11.40 0.88
CA TYR A 268 5.23 -12.84 1.18
C TYR A 268 3.83 -13.28 1.63
N PHE A 269 2.91 -12.35 1.90
CA PHE A 269 1.56 -12.68 2.36
C PHE A 269 0.76 -13.54 1.35
N PRO A 270 0.84 -13.32 0.02
CA PRO A 270 0.06 -14.13 -0.93
C PRO A 270 0.43 -15.62 -0.82
N TYR A 271 1.71 -15.91 -0.64
CA TYR A 271 2.23 -17.26 -0.49
C TYR A 271 1.65 -17.98 0.72
N ILE A 272 1.37 -17.26 1.81
CA ILE A 272 0.75 -17.83 3.01
C ILE A 272 -0.74 -18.07 2.79
N LEU A 273 -1.43 -17.15 2.12
CA LEU A 273 -2.87 -17.32 1.87
C LEU A 273 -3.19 -18.44 0.88
N MET A 274 -2.28 -18.73 -0.06
CA MET A 274 -2.39 -19.93 -0.91
C MET A 274 -2.53 -21.20 -0.07
N LYS A 275 -1.89 -21.26 1.11
CA LYS A 275 -1.81 -22.43 1.98
C LYS A 275 -1.91 -22.00 3.46
N PRO A 276 -3.13 -21.88 4.04
CA PRO A 276 -3.31 -21.37 5.41
C PRO A 276 -2.53 -22.10 6.51
N MET A 277 -2.13 -23.37 6.29
CA MET A 277 -1.23 -24.07 7.22
C MET A 277 0.11 -23.36 7.42
N LEU A 278 0.55 -22.53 6.47
CA LEU A 278 1.77 -21.73 6.56
C LEU A 278 1.70 -20.62 7.63
N PHE A 279 0.52 -20.31 8.19
CA PHE A 279 0.44 -19.49 9.40
C PHE A 279 1.23 -20.14 10.56
N LEU A 280 1.20 -21.47 10.68
CA LEU A 280 2.01 -22.18 11.70
C LEU A 280 3.51 -21.98 11.48
N SER A 281 3.94 -21.91 10.21
CA SER A 281 5.33 -21.68 9.84
C SER A 281 5.84 -20.33 10.31
N VAL A 282 5.10 -19.26 10.00
CA VAL A 282 5.52 -17.90 10.40
C VAL A 282 5.38 -17.68 11.89
N ILE A 283 4.36 -18.25 12.55
CA ILE A 283 4.25 -18.19 14.02
C ILE A 283 5.46 -18.88 14.67
N ALA A 284 5.76 -20.11 14.27
CA ALA A 284 6.90 -20.83 14.82
C ALA A 284 8.23 -20.12 14.53
N GLY A 285 8.43 -19.63 13.31
CA GLY A 285 9.59 -18.81 12.95
C GLY A 285 9.69 -17.54 13.81
N GLY A 286 8.61 -16.79 13.97
CA GLY A 286 8.57 -15.56 14.77
C GLY A 286 8.84 -15.81 16.25
N VAL A 287 8.23 -16.87 16.82
CA VAL A 287 8.48 -17.33 18.20
C VAL A 287 9.96 -17.71 18.35
N THR A 288 10.52 -18.53 17.46
CA THR A 288 11.93 -18.93 17.52
C THR A 288 12.86 -17.71 17.42
N GLY A 289 12.65 -16.82 16.45
CA GLY A 289 13.49 -15.63 16.29
C GLY A 289 13.46 -14.74 17.53
N THR A 290 12.26 -14.50 18.07
CA THR A 290 12.10 -13.67 19.27
C THR A 290 12.66 -14.33 20.51
N PHE A 291 12.58 -15.66 20.62
CA PHE A 291 13.25 -16.41 21.66
C PHE A 291 14.77 -16.25 21.57
N THR A 292 15.35 -16.39 20.38
CA THR A 292 16.78 -16.17 20.15
C THR A 292 17.19 -14.72 20.46
N PHE A 293 16.39 -13.73 20.06
CA PHE A 293 16.64 -12.33 20.41
C PHE A 293 16.63 -12.11 21.92
N ASN A 294 15.64 -12.67 22.62
CA ASN A 294 15.51 -12.53 24.06
C ASN A 294 16.70 -13.20 24.78
N MET A 295 17.00 -14.45 24.44
CA MET A 295 18.11 -15.22 25.01
C MET A 295 19.47 -14.54 24.82
N LEU A 296 19.70 -13.91 23.66
CA LEU A 296 20.96 -13.22 23.35
C LEU A 296 20.96 -11.73 23.73
N GLY A 297 19.87 -11.22 24.30
CA GLY A 297 19.72 -9.81 24.64
C GLY A 297 19.81 -8.87 23.43
N ALA A 298 19.32 -9.31 22.27
CA ALA A 298 19.28 -8.51 21.04
C ALA A 298 18.25 -7.37 21.14
N GLY A 299 18.53 -6.25 20.49
CA GLY A 299 17.62 -5.11 20.41
C GLY A 299 18.16 -4.02 19.49
N LEU A 300 17.27 -3.13 19.05
CA LEU A 300 17.62 -2.01 18.17
C LEU A 300 17.54 -0.68 18.92
N LYS A 301 18.26 0.34 18.42
CA LYS A 301 18.20 1.70 18.97
C LYS A 301 16.89 2.43 18.64
N ALA A 302 16.34 2.13 17.47
CA ALA A 302 15.10 2.69 16.97
C ALA A 302 14.36 1.65 16.10
N SER A 303 13.07 1.92 15.85
CA SER A 303 12.24 1.09 14.98
C SER A 303 12.73 1.18 13.53
N PRO A 304 13.05 0.06 12.86
CA PRO A 304 13.52 0.07 11.48
C PRO A 304 12.36 0.35 10.51
N SER A 305 12.57 1.29 9.59
CA SER A 305 11.60 1.63 8.55
C SER A 305 12.31 1.97 7.23
N PRO A 306 12.14 1.17 6.15
CA PRO A 306 11.41 -0.11 6.08
C PRO A 306 12.02 -1.19 6.96
N GLY A 307 11.26 -2.25 7.29
CA GLY A 307 11.71 -3.38 8.13
C GLY A 307 12.65 -4.34 7.41
N SER A 308 13.62 -3.84 6.65
CA SER A 308 14.60 -4.66 5.94
C SER A 308 15.75 -5.10 6.83
N ILE A 309 16.48 -6.14 6.43
CA ILE A 309 17.71 -6.54 7.12
C ILE A 309 18.74 -5.39 7.15
N ILE A 310 18.79 -4.57 6.10
CA ILE A 310 19.70 -3.42 6.00
C ILE A 310 19.36 -2.40 7.09
N SER A 311 18.08 -2.03 7.20
CA SER A 311 17.61 -1.10 8.23
C SER A 311 17.81 -1.66 9.64
N ILE A 312 17.55 -2.95 9.84
CA ILE A 312 17.75 -3.63 11.12
C ILE A 312 19.22 -3.57 11.53
N LEU A 313 20.15 -3.90 10.62
CA LEU A 313 21.58 -3.85 10.90
C LEU A 313 22.06 -2.41 11.14
N LEU A 314 21.54 -1.43 10.39
CA LEU A 314 21.85 -0.01 10.60
C LEU A 314 21.44 0.47 11.99
N MET A 315 20.27 0.04 12.46
CA MET A 315 19.72 0.38 13.78
C MET A 315 20.26 -0.49 14.93
N THR A 316 21.07 -1.51 14.62
CA THR A 316 21.69 -2.37 15.63
C THR A 316 22.78 -1.61 16.38
N PRO A 317 22.84 -1.69 17.72
CA PRO A 317 23.93 -1.08 18.49
C PRO A 317 25.30 -1.63 18.10
N LYS A 318 26.34 -0.80 18.26
CA LYS A 318 27.72 -1.22 18.00
C LYS A 318 28.11 -2.44 18.83
N GLY A 319 29.02 -3.23 18.28
CA GLY A 319 29.62 -4.39 18.92
C GLY A 319 29.25 -5.68 18.20
N LEU A 320 30.26 -6.49 17.90
CA LEU A 320 30.12 -7.73 17.15
C LEU A 320 29.02 -8.64 17.75
N GLY A 321 28.94 -8.71 19.08
CA GLY A 321 27.92 -9.48 19.79
C GLY A 321 26.48 -9.03 19.47
N ASN A 322 26.22 -7.74 19.31
CA ASN A 322 24.87 -7.25 18.97
C ASN A 322 24.48 -7.64 17.53
N PHE A 323 25.40 -7.49 16.58
CA PHE A 323 25.18 -7.92 15.18
C PHE A 323 24.97 -9.42 15.08
N VAL A 324 25.81 -10.21 15.75
CA VAL A 324 25.68 -11.67 15.79
C VAL A 324 24.34 -12.07 16.41
N SER A 325 23.93 -11.44 17.50
CA SER A 325 22.66 -11.75 18.16
C SER A 325 21.44 -11.47 17.27
N VAL A 326 21.45 -10.34 16.55
CA VAL A 326 20.40 -9.98 15.60
C VAL A 326 20.40 -10.92 14.40
N LEU A 327 21.56 -11.21 13.81
CA LEU A 327 21.65 -12.11 12.66
C LEU A 327 21.24 -13.54 13.03
N LEU A 328 21.62 -14.03 14.20
CA LEU A 328 21.24 -15.35 14.69
C LEU A 328 19.72 -15.45 14.88
N GLY A 329 19.06 -14.46 15.47
CA GLY A 329 17.60 -14.51 15.62
C GLY A 329 16.84 -14.41 14.29
N VAL A 330 17.30 -13.58 13.35
CA VAL A 330 16.73 -13.54 11.99
C VAL A 330 16.92 -14.88 11.27
N THR A 331 18.12 -15.45 11.37
CA THR A 331 18.46 -16.74 10.73
C THR A 331 17.70 -17.89 11.34
N ALA A 332 17.61 -17.97 12.67
CA ALA A 332 16.85 -19.01 13.38
C ALA A 332 15.36 -18.98 13.00
N ALA A 333 14.77 -17.78 12.91
CA ALA A 333 13.40 -17.61 12.43
C ALA A 333 13.23 -18.10 10.98
N ALA A 334 14.18 -17.77 10.10
CA ALA A 334 14.16 -18.20 8.70
C ALA A 334 14.30 -19.71 8.57
N VAL A 335 15.20 -20.34 9.32
CA VAL A 335 15.42 -21.80 9.30
C VAL A 335 14.16 -22.54 9.78
N VAL A 336 13.58 -22.15 10.91
CA VAL A 336 12.38 -22.82 11.45
C VAL A 336 11.19 -22.65 10.50
N SER A 337 10.95 -21.44 10.02
CA SER A 337 9.88 -21.19 9.04
C SER A 337 10.13 -21.95 7.73
N PHE A 338 11.37 -22.00 7.24
CA PHE A 338 11.72 -22.78 6.05
C PHE A 338 11.42 -24.29 6.23
N LEU A 339 11.84 -24.89 7.34
CA LEU A 339 11.66 -26.32 7.59
C LEU A 339 10.18 -26.69 7.69
N ILE A 340 9.37 -25.89 8.40
CA ILE A 340 7.93 -26.13 8.53
C ILE A 340 7.24 -25.93 7.17
N SER A 341 7.54 -24.84 6.46
CA SER A 341 7.02 -24.59 5.13
C SER A 341 7.39 -25.69 4.14
N MET A 342 8.63 -26.18 4.16
CA MET A 342 9.10 -27.29 3.34
C MET A 342 8.26 -28.55 3.58
N VAL A 343 8.01 -28.91 4.84
CA VAL A 343 7.20 -30.09 5.19
C VAL A 343 5.77 -29.93 4.70
N ILE A 344 5.17 -28.74 4.91
CA ILE A 344 3.81 -28.42 4.45
C ILE A 344 3.74 -28.54 2.92
N LEU A 345 4.61 -27.85 2.18
CA LEU A 345 4.60 -27.84 0.72
C LEU A 345 4.84 -29.22 0.10
N ARG A 346 5.70 -30.06 0.72
CA ARG A 346 5.97 -31.42 0.22
C ARG A 346 4.85 -32.42 0.49
N ARG A 347 4.14 -32.27 1.60
CA ARG A 347 3.07 -33.19 2.00
C ARG A 347 1.71 -32.80 1.47
N ASP A 348 1.57 -31.58 0.99
CA ASP A 348 0.31 -31.07 0.53
C ASP A 348 -0.08 -31.62 -0.84
N LYS A 349 -1.28 -32.20 -0.89
CA LYS A 349 -1.93 -32.76 -2.09
C LYS A 349 -3.17 -31.97 -2.48
N THR A 350 -3.49 -30.88 -1.76
CA THR A 350 -4.64 -30.03 -2.08
C THR A 350 -4.42 -29.28 -3.40
N PRO A 351 -5.50 -29.02 -4.16
CA PRO A 351 -5.42 -28.26 -5.41
C PRO A 351 -4.73 -26.91 -5.18
N GLU A 352 -3.91 -26.50 -6.15
CA GLU A 352 -3.18 -25.23 -6.09
C GLU A 352 -4.16 -24.06 -6.23
N VAL A 353 -4.30 -23.29 -5.16
CA VAL A 353 -4.80 -21.92 -5.25
C VAL A 353 -3.75 -21.11 -5.98
N SER A 354 -4.14 -20.40 -7.04
CA SER A 354 -3.19 -19.62 -7.83
C SER A 354 -2.61 -18.47 -7.00
N LEU A 355 -1.40 -18.04 -7.36
CA LEU A 355 -0.76 -16.90 -6.70
C LEU A 355 -1.59 -15.62 -6.97
N GLU A 356 -2.17 -15.54 -8.16
CA GLU A 356 -3.01 -14.47 -8.65
C GLU A 356 -4.30 -14.33 -7.82
N ASP A 357 -4.97 -15.43 -7.50
CA ASP A 357 -6.16 -15.44 -6.63
C ASP A 357 -5.82 -14.95 -5.22
N SER A 358 -4.67 -15.38 -4.69
CA SER A 358 -4.22 -14.98 -3.35
C SER A 358 -3.80 -13.51 -3.31
N GLN A 359 -3.23 -12.98 -4.40
CA GLN A 359 -2.96 -11.55 -4.57
C GLN A 359 -4.26 -10.75 -4.64
N ALA A 360 -5.27 -11.21 -5.37
CA ALA A 360 -6.58 -10.57 -5.43
C ALA A 360 -7.27 -10.56 -4.05
N GLN A 361 -7.21 -11.67 -3.32
CA GLN A 361 -7.71 -11.76 -1.95
C GLN A 361 -7.01 -10.74 -1.03
N LEU A 362 -5.68 -10.60 -1.12
CA LEU A 362 -4.94 -9.61 -0.34
C LEU A 362 -5.31 -8.17 -0.67
N GLN A 363 -5.49 -7.86 -1.95
CA GLN A 363 -5.92 -6.54 -2.35
C GLN A 363 -7.28 -6.21 -1.72
N SER A 364 -8.22 -7.15 -1.73
CA SER A 364 -9.52 -6.95 -1.06
C SER A 364 -9.39 -6.72 0.45
N MET A 365 -8.55 -7.51 1.13
CA MET A 365 -8.32 -7.38 2.58
C MET A 365 -7.60 -6.08 2.95
N LYS A 366 -6.69 -5.62 2.10
CA LYS A 366 -5.95 -4.36 2.27
C LYS A 366 -6.88 -3.17 2.12
N SER A 367 -7.77 -3.19 1.14
CA SER A 367 -8.78 -2.15 0.93
C SER A 367 -9.74 -2.07 2.13
N ASP A 368 -10.21 -3.21 2.62
CA ASP A 368 -11.04 -3.28 3.84
C ASP A 368 -10.32 -2.74 5.07
N ALA A 369 -9.03 -3.09 5.27
CA ALA A 369 -8.24 -2.63 6.40
C ALA A 369 -7.96 -1.12 6.38
N LYS A 370 -7.79 -0.54 5.18
CA LYS A 370 -7.60 0.90 5.00
C LYS A 370 -8.89 1.72 5.10
N GLY A 371 -10.05 1.07 5.27
CA GLY A 371 -11.33 1.76 5.23
C GLY A 371 -11.70 2.29 3.84
N THR A 372 -10.89 2.00 2.83
CA THR A 372 -11.16 2.29 1.42
C THR A 372 -12.16 1.26 0.93
N SER A 373 -13.43 1.57 1.12
CA SER A 373 -14.51 0.76 0.57
C SER A 373 -14.29 0.64 -0.94
N THR A 374 -14.39 -0.57 -1.48
CA THR A 374 -14.53 -0.91 -2.92
C THR A 374 -15.69 -0.17 -3.62
N LYS A 375 -16.39 0.73 -2.91
CA LYS A 375 -17.38 1.66 -3.44
C LYS A 375 -16.79 2.66 -4.43
N ASP A 376 -15.57 3.16 -4.23
CA ASP A 376 -15.03 4.22 -5.11
C ASP A 376 -14.71 3.65 -6.50
N ALA A 377 -13.97 2.54 -6.58
CA ALA A 377 -13.71 1.84 -7.85
C ALA A 377 -15.01 1.33 -8.50
N LYS A 378 -15.96 0.82 -7.71
CA LYS A 378 -17.26 0.36 -8.22
C LYS A 378 -18.17 1.51 -8.65
N ALA A 379 -18.08 2.70 -8.04
CA ALA A 379 -18.79 3.91 -8.45
C ALA A 379 -18.18 4.51 -9.72
N ILE A 380 -16.86 4.47 -9.89
CA ILE A 380 -16.18 4.85 -11.13
C ILE A 380 -16.56 3.87 -12.25
N LEU A 381 -16.71 2.58 -11.97
CA LEU A 381 -17.16 1.59 -12.94
C LEU A 381 -18.69 1.65 -13.22
N ALA A 382 -19.52 2.09 -12.26
CA ALA A 382 -20.97 2.14 -12.38
C ALA A 382 -21.55 3.49 -12.88
N GLY A 383 -20.94 4.63 -12.55
CA GLY A 383 -21.26 5.92 -13.20
C GLY A 383 -20.72 5.90 -14.61
N GLY A 384 -21.37 6.51 -15.61
CA GLY A 384 -21.12 6.29 -17.05
C GLY A 384 -19.69 6.59 -17.60
N GLU A 385 -19.61 6.99 -18.87
CA GLU A 385 -18.33 7.30 -19.53
C GLU A 385 -17.71 8.56 -18.90
N VAL A 386 -16.50 8.47 -18.35
CA VAL A 386 -15.82 9.60 -17.69
C VAL A 386 -14.96 10.32 -18.72
N ASN A 387 -15.35 11.53 -19.10
CA ASN A 387 -14.66 12.34 -20.11
C ASN A 387 -13.85 13.48 -19.49
N LYS A 388 -14.21 13.88 -18.28
CA LYS A 388 -13.66 15.06 -17.60
C LYS A 388 -13.45 14.77 -16.13
N ILE A 389 -12.26 15.10 -15.65
CA ILE A 389 -11.85 14.93 -14.25
C ILE A 389 -11.56 16.30 -13.66
N ILE A 390 -12.28 16.67 -12.61
CA ILE A 390 -12.11 17.96 -11.94
C ILE A 390 -11.65 17.75 -10.50
N PHE A 391 -10.52 18.35 -10.15
CA PHE A 391 -10.09 18.48 -8.76
C PHE A 391 -10.75 19.70 -8.13
N ALA A 392 -11.61 19.47 -7.13
CA ALA A 392 -12.33 20.54 -6.46
C ALA A 392 -11.84 20.76 -5.02
N CYS A 393 -11.51 22.01 -4.71
CA CYS A 393 -11.25 22.48 -3.35
C CYS A 393 -12.04 23.76 -3.08
N ASP A 394 -12.02 24.28 -1.85
CA ASP A 394 -12.88 25.40 -1.46
C ASP A 394 -12.63 26.68 -2.30
N ALA A 395 -11.36 27.04 -2.52
CA ALA A 395 -10.98 28.24 -3.29
C ALA A 395 -10.57 27.96 -4.74
N GLY A 396 -10.49 26.70 -5.16
CA GLY A 396 -10.08 26.30 -6.51
C GLY A 396 -8.60 26.45 -6.87
N MET A 397 -7.76 26.94 -5.95
CA MET A 397 -6.31 27.14 -6.14
C MET A 397 -5.47 26.39 -5.09
N GLY A 398 -4.22 26.04 -5.42
CA GLY A 398 -3.27 25.40 -4.49
C GLY A 398 -3.15 23.88 -4.67
N SER A 399 -3.45 23.11 -3.61
CA SER A 399 -3.22 21.65 -3.57
C SER A 399 -4.04 20.86 -4.59
N SER A 400 -5.24 21.33 -4.95
CA SER A 400 -6.06 20.75 -6.03
C SER A 400 -5.44 20.93 -7.42
N ALA A 401 -4.79 22.07 -7.67
CA ALA A 401 -4.07 22.32 -8.92
C ALA A 401 -2.84 21.42 -9.06
N MET A 402 -2.12 21.17 -7.95
CA MET A 402 -1.01 20.22 -7.93
C MET A 402 -1.48 18.78 -8.13
N GLY A 403 -2.57 18.36 -7.46
CA GLY A 403 -3.18 17.04 -7.66
C GLY A 403 -3.66 16.83 -9.10
N ALA A 404 -4.30 17.84 -9.69
CA ALA A 404 -4.72 17.82 -11.09
C ALA A 404 -3.53 17.67 -12.03
N SER A 405 -2.41 18.35 -11.79
CA SER A 405 -1.20 18.21 -12.61
C SER A 405 -0.58 16.82 -12.49
N ILE A 406 -0.51 16.25 -11.28
CA ILE A 406 -0.02 14.87 -11.07
C ILE A 406 -0.88 13.85 -11.81
N LEU A 407 -2.21 13.96 -11.70
CA LEU A 407 -3.11 13.03 -12.39
C LEU A 407 -3.06 13.25 -13.90
N ARG A 408 -2.98 14.50 -14.38
CA ARG A 408 -2.82 14.82 -15.81
C ARG A 408 -1.58 14.16 -16.40
N ASP A 409 -0.46 14.20 -15.69
CA ASP A 409 0.77 13.52 -16.11
C ASP A 409 0.59 12.00 -16.15
N LYS A 410 -0.13 11.43 -15.18
CA LYS A 410 -0.45 9.98 -15.16
C LYS A 410 -1.40 9.56 -16.29
N VAL A 411 -2.44 10.35 -16.58
CA VAL A 411 -3.37 10.16 -17.70
C VAL A 411 -2.62 10.20 -19.03
N LYS A 412 -1.75 11.21 -19.22
CA LYS A 412 -0.92 11.33 -20.43
C LYS A 412 0.05 10.16 -20.60
N LYS A 413 0.75 9.76 -19.52
CA LYS A 413 1.63 8.57 -19.53
C LYS A 413 0.88 7.27 -19.76
N ALA A 414 -0.39 7.22 -19.38
CA ALA A 414 -1.27 6.07 -19.57
C ALA A 414 -1.88 6.00 -20.99
N GLY A 415 -1.69 7.03 -21.82
CA GLY A 415 -2.25 7.12 -23.17
C GLY A 415 -3.77 7.28 -23.19
N LEU A 416 -4.33 7.96 -22.17
CA LEU A 416 -5.77 8.20 -22.07
C LEU A 416 -6.11 9.67 -22.41
N ASP A 417 -7.32 9.90 -22.94
CA ASP A 417 -7.74 11.21 -23.50
C ASP A 417 -8.56 12.09 -22.53
N GLN A 418 -8.81 11.65 -21.30
CA GLN A 418 -9.67 12.39 -20.38
C GLN A 418 -9.02 13.72 -19.94
N SER A 419 -9.83 14.78 -19.96
CA SER A 419 -9.37 16.12 -19.56
C SER A 419 -9.27 16.25 -18.03
N VAL A 420 -8.12 16.71 -17.52
CA VAL A 420 -7.89 16.88 -16.06
C VAL A 420 -7.68 18.36 -15.71
N THR A 421 -8.61 18.94 -14.97
CA THR A 421 -8.58 20.35 -14.53
C THR A 421 -8.87 20.50 -13.03
N ASN A 422 -8.79 21.72 -12.51
CA ASN A 422 -9.15 22.06 -11.13
C ASN A 422 -10.08 23.27 -11.10
N THR A 423 -10.94 23.34 -10.09
CA THR A 423 -11.84 24.49 -9.87
C THR A 423 -12.27 24.60 -8.40
N ALA A 424 -12.89 25.71 -8.04
CA ALA A 424 -13.51 25.88 -6.73
C ALA A 424 -14.80 25.06 -6.65
N ILE A 425 -15.12 24.48 -5.50
CA ILE A 425 -16.35 23.69 -5.33
C ILE A 425 -17.56 24.50 -5.77
N SER A 426 -17.66 25.77 -5.36
CA SER A 426 -18.74 26.69 -5.75
C SER A 426 -18.95 26.84 -7.26
N ASN A 427 -17.94 26.52 -8.07
CA ASN A 427 -17.95 26.66 -9.53
C ASN A 427 -18.12 25.31 -10.24
N LEU A 428 -18.34 24.21 -9.50
CA LEU A 428 -18.66 22.92 -10.09
C LEU A 428 -20.02 22.98 -10.79
N LYS A 429 -20.06 22.41 -12.00
CA LYS A 429 -21.28 22.22 -12.79
C LYS A 429 -21.54 20.74 -12.93
N ASP A 430 -22.79 20.33 -12.75
CA ASP A 430 -23.18 18.93 -12.88
C ASP A 430 -23.31 18.59 -14.37
N GLU A 431 -22.30 17.93 -14.91
CA GLU A 431 -22.20 17.59 -16.34
C GLU A 431 -22.08 16.05 -16.48
N PRO A 432 -22.68 15.44 -17.52
CA PRO A 432 -22.54 14.00 -17.76
C PRO A 432 -21.09 13.59 -17.98
N GLY A 433 -20.67 12.48 -17.38
CA GLY A 433 -19.31 11.97 -17.52
C GLY A 433 -18.24 12.74 -16.75
N LEU A 434 -18.66 13.52 -15.75
CA LEU A 434 -17.78 14.23 -14.83
C LEU A 434 -17.35 13.32 -13.67
N LEU A 435 -16.04 13.27 -13.40
CA LEU A 435 -15.47 12.73 -12.18
C LEU A 435 -14.89 13.86 -11.34
N VAL A 436 -15.37 14.01 -10.11
CA VAL A 436 -14.92 15.03 -9.17
C VAL A 436 -14.01 14.39 -8.12
N VAL A 437 -12.79 14.91 -8.00
CA VAL A 437 -11.84 14.51 -6.96
C VAL A 437 -11.78 15.61 -5.90
N THR A 438 -12.14 15.29 -4.66
CA THR A 438 -12.10 16.25 -3.53
C THR A 438 -11.32 15.70 -2.36
N GLN A 439 -11.01 16.55 -1.39
CA GLN A 439 -10.64 16.07 -0.05
C GLN A 439 -11.86 15.48 0.67
N GLU A 440 -11.65 14.54 1.59
CA GLU A 440 -12.74 13.90 2.35
C GLU A 440 -13.64 14.91 3.05
N GLU A 441 -13.05 15.94 3.65
CA GLU A 441 -13.77 17.02 4.35
C GLU A 441 -14.71 17.83 3.45
N LEU A 442 -14.48 17.78 2.13
CA LEU A 442 -15.21 18.56 1.14
C LEU A 442 -16.12 17.71 0.24
N ALA A 443 -16.10 16.38 0.43
CA ALA A 443 -16.83 15.44 -0.42
C ALA A 443 -18.36 15.66 -0.37
N ASP A 444 -18.92 15.88 0.82
CA ASP A 444 -20.36 16.12 0.98
C ASP A 444 -20.83 17.41 0.29
N ARG A 445 -19.98 18.44 0.25
CA ARG A 445 -20.29 19.70 -0.44
C ARG A 445 -20.24 19.52 -1.96
N ALA A 446 -19.24 18.83 -2.48
CA ALA A 446 -19.15 18.54 -3.91
C ALA A 446 -20.30 17.63 -4.38
N LEU A 447 -20.68 16.62 -3.58
CA LEU A 447 -21.79 15.72 -3.88
C LEU A 447 -23.13 16.47 -4.02
N LYS A 448 -23.37 17.46 -3.16
CA LYS A 448 -24.57 18.31 -3.23
C LYS A 448 -24.61 19.16 -4.50
N GLN A 449 -23.45 19.57 -5.01
CA GLN A 449 -23.35 20.46 -6.15
C GLN A 449 -23.35 19.72 -7.50
N THR A 450 -22.79 18.50 -7.54
CA THR A 450 -22.81 17.65 -8.74
C THR A 450 -23.31 16.25 -8.40
N PRO A 451 -24.63 16.05 -8.16
CA PRO A 451 -25.18 14.77 -7.73
C PRO A 451 -25.01 13.64 -8.74
N ASN A 452 -24.90 13.97 -10.03
CA ASN A 452 -24.80 12.98 -11.11
C ASN A 452 -23.34 12.64 -11.48
N ALA A 453 -22.36 13.38 -10.95
CA ALA A 453 -20.95 13.12 -11.15
C ALA A 453 -20.46 11.92 -10.31
N VAL A 454 -19.39 11.27 -10.77
CA VAL A 454 -18.66 10.28 -9.97
C VAL A 454 -17.77 11.02 -8.98
N HIS A 455 -17.88 10.71 -7.69
CA HIS A 455 -17.08 11.37 -6.66
C HIS A 455 -15.99 10.45 -6.12
N VAL A 456 -14.76 10.97 -6.04
CA VAL A 456 -13.63 10.29 -5.42
C VAL A 456 -13.04 11.20 -4.35
N ALA A 457 -13.13 10.79 -3.10
CA ALA A 457 -12.55 11.53 -1.99
C ALA A 457 -11.11 11.05 -1.73
N VAL A 458 -10.14 11.96 -1.59
CA VAL A 458 -8.74 11.66 -1.24
C VAL A 458 -8.37 12.32 0.08
N GLU A 459 -7.44 11.72 0.84
CA GLU A 459 -6.92 12.35 2.06
C GLU A 459 -5.98 13.53 1.73
N ASN A 460 -5.16 13.40 0.69
CA ASN A 460 -4.20 14.42 0.26
C ASN A 460 -4.07 14.44 -1.27
N PHE A 461 -4.03 15.64 -1.86
CA PHE A 461 -3.89 15.81 -3.30
C PHE A 461 -2.48 15.54 -3.84
N LEU A 462 -1.44 15.65 -3.01
CA LEU A 462 -0.04 15.51 -3.46
C LEU A 462 0.40 14.06 -3.58
N ASN A 463 -0.18 13.16 -2.79
CA ASN A 463 0.18 11.75 -2.80
C ASN A 463 -1.02 10.90 -2.39
N SER A 464 -1.68 10.30 -3.37
CA SER A 464 -2.83 9.42 -3.13
C SER A 464 -2.72 8.16 -4.00
N PRO A 465 -2.81 6.97 -3.40
CA PRO A 465 -2.87 5.72 -4.17
C PRO A 465 -4.16 5.63 -5.01
N LYS A 466 -5.20 6.42 -4.69
CA LYS A 466 -6.45 6.47 -5.47
C LYS A 466 -6.24 6.98 -6.90
N TYR A 467 -5.15 7.68 -7.19
CA TYR A 467 -4.84 8.10 -8.55
C TYR A 467 -4.54 6.92 -9.47
N ASP A 468 -3.81 5.93 -8.97
CA ASP A 468 -3.51 4.72 -9.74
C ASP A 468 -4.77 3.86 -9.92
N GLU A 469 -5.69 3.90 -8.95
CA GLU A 469 -7.02 3.27 -9.07
C GLU A 469 -7.90 3.97 -10.12
N ILE A 470 -7.91 5.31 -10.17
CA ILE A 470 -8.63 6.08 -11.21
C ILE A 470 -8.08 5.71 -12.58
N ILE A 471 -6.76 5.71 -12.77
CA ILE A 471 -6.13 5.38 -14.06
C ILE A 471 -6.44 3.93 -14.47
N THR A 472 -6.33 2.99 -13.54
CA THR A 472 -6.66 1.58 -13.81
C THR A 472 -8.13 1.43 -14.19
N SER A 473 -9.04 2.09 -13.47
CA SER A 473 -10.48 2.02 -13.74
C SER A 473 -10.85 2.63 -15.09
N LEU A 474 -10.22 3.75 -15.46
CA LEU A 474 -10.40 4.39 -16.77
C LEU A 474 -9.88 3.49 -17.90
N LYS A 475 -8.70 2.87 -17.73
CA LYS A 475 -8.15 1.88 -18.68
C LYS A 475 -9.08 0.69 -18.86
N THR A 476 -9.60 0.12 -17.77
CA THR A 476 -10.51 -1.02 -17.83
C THR A 476 -11.81 -0.66 -18.54
N LYS A 477 -12.29 0.58 -18.37
CA LYS A 477 -13.49 1.09 -19.03
C LYS A 477 -13.34 1.41 -20.50
N ASP A 478 -12.25 2.06 -20.91
CA ASP A 478 -11.97 2.29 -22.34
C ASP A 478 -11.91 0.95 -23.10
N VAL A 479 -11.46 -0.12 -22.43
CA VAL A 479 -11.53 -1.49 -22.98
C VAL A 479 -12.97 -2.02 -23.09
N THR A 480 -13.86 -1.70 -22.16
CA THR A 480 -15.27 -2.18 -22.15
C THR A 480 -16.22 -1.36 -23.03
N THR A 481 -16.06 -0.03 -23.13
CA THR A 481 -16.88 0.84 -24.00
C THR A 481 -16.60 0.57 -25.48
N THR A 482 -15.36 0.20 -25.80
CA THR A 482 -14.96 -0.24 -27.15
C THR A 482 -15.58 -1.61 -27.52
N GLU A 483 -15.87 -2.47 -26.53
CA GLU A 483 -16.54 -3.76 -26.74
C GLU A 483 -18.07 -3.61 -26.94
N GLN A 484 -18.72 -2.66 -26.24
CA GLN A 484 -20.19 -2.45 -26.36
C GLN A 484 -20.59 -1.67 -27.62
N THR A 485 -19.75 -0.75 -28.11
CA THR A 485 -20.04 -0.01 -29.35
C THR A 485 -19.80 -0.87 -30.60
N ALA A 486 -18.90 -1.86 -30.53
CA ALA A 486 -18.69 -2.85 -31.58
C ALA A 486 -19.79 -3.93 -31.62
N ALA A 487 -20.42 -4.25 -30.49
CA ALA A 487 -21.48 -5.25 -30.40
C ALA A 487 -22.85 -4.77 -30.95
N ALA A 488 -23.07 -3.47 -31.11
CA ALA A 488 -24.32 -2.91 -31.64
C ALA A 488 -24.39 -2.82 -33.18
N LYS A 489 -23.32 -3.22 -33.90
CA LYS A 489 -23.29 -3.27 -35.38
C LYS A 489 -22.93 -4.62 -35.99
N ALA A 490 -22.83 -5.68 -35.19
CA ALA A 490 -22.54 -7.02 -35.69
C ALA A 490 -23.53 -8.04 -35.10
N GLN A 491 -24.74 -8.08 -35.68
CA GLN A 491 -25.56 -9.30 -35.71
C GLN A 491 -25.63 -9.80 -37.16
N THR A 492 -25.61 -11.13 -37.30
CA THR A 492 -25.32 -11.96 -38.49
C THR A 492 -23.80 -12.09 -38.70
N THR A 493 -23.15 -13.23 -38.54
CA THR A 493 -23.51 -14.61 -38.91
C THR A 493 -22.79 -15.65 -38.03
N ASP A 494 -23.41 -16.83 -38.00
CA ASP A 494 -23.00 -18.08 -37.34
C ASP A 494 -21.60 -18.61 -37.71
N GLY A 495 -21.15 -19.56 -36.89
CA GLY A 495 -19.76 -20.00 -36.79
C GLY A 495 -19.15 -20.76 -37.97
N THR A 496 -17.88 -20.44 -38.23
CA THR A 496 -16.79 -21.32 -38.69
C THR A 496 -15.48 -20.54 -38.51
N THR A 497 -14.46 -21.13 -37.88
CA THR A 497 -13.12 -20.51 -37.76
C THR A 497 -12.42 -20.55 -39.12
N ASP A 498 -12.66 -19.56 -39.95
CA ASP A 498 -11.83 -19.28 -41.11
C ASP A 498 -11.06 -17.98 -40.86
N TYR A 499 -9.73 -18.06 -40.89
CA TYR A 499 -8.88 -16.89 -40.75
C TYR A 499 -9.13 -16.00 -41.96
N ALA A 500 -9.52 -14.73 -41.74
CA ALA A 500 -9.63 -13.72 -42.80
C ALA A 500 -8.23 -13.27 -43.26
N VAL A 501 -7.46 -14.21 -43.83
CA VAL A 501 -6.06 -14.07 -44.22
C VAL A 501 -5.87 -14.75 -45.58
N ASP A 502 -5.34 -14.01 -46.54
CA ASP A 502 -4.91 -14.55 -47.82
C ASP A 502 -3.47 -15.09 -47.70
N PHE A 503 -3.38 -16.37 -47.36
CA PHE A 503 -2.11 -17.09 -47.21
C PHE A 503 -1.32 -17.24 -48.51
N SER A 504 -1.88 -16.91 -49.69
CA SER A 504 -1.19 -17.01 -50.97
C SER A 504 -0.19 -15.88 -51.23
N GLN A 505 -0.29 -14.78 -50.47
CA GLN A 505 0.55 -13.59 -50.63
C GLN A 505 1.57 -13.41 -49.50
N VAL A 506 1.63 -14.31 -48.52
CA VAL A 506 2.48 -14.16 -47.33
C VAL A 506 3.93 -14.53 -47.64
N GLU A 507 4.83 -13.56 -47.57
CA GLU A 507 6.29 -13.74 -47.77
C GLU A 507 7.08 -13.56 -46.46
N GLU A 508 6.51 -12.85 -45.48
CA GLU A 508 7.12 -12.56 -44.17
C GLU A 508 6.13 -12.78 -43.02
N VAL A 509 6.58 -13.47 -41.96
CA VAL A 509 5.82 -13.68 -40.71
C VAL A 509 6.51 -12.97 -39.55
N ASN A 510 5.81 -12.01 -38.95
CA ASN A 510 6.34 -11.17 -37.90
C ASN A 510 5.71 -11.46 -36.54
N PHE A 511 6.58 -11.70 -35.55
CA PHE A 511 6.24 -11.70 -34.15
C PHE A 511 6.54 -10.32 -33.58
N VAL A 512 5.58 -9.75 -32.87
CA VAL A 512 5.68 -8.35 -32.42
C VAL A 512 5.88 -8.29 -30.92
N HIS A 513 6.89 -7.54 -30.48
CA HIS A 513 7.21 -7.33 -29.07
C HIS A 513 7.00 -5.88 -28.62
N HIS A 514 6.81 -5.69 -27.31
CA HIS A 514 6.84 -4.37 -26.68
C HIS A 514 8.24 -4.12 -26.12
N ASP A 515 8.68 -2.86 -26.04
CA ASP A 515 10.01 -2.43 -25.54
C ASP A 515 10.37 -2.91 -24.12
N GLN A 516 9.42 -3.53 -23.39
CA GLN A 516 9.63 -4.10 -22.06
C GLN A 516 9.40 -5.63 -21.98
N ASN A 517 9.00 -6.31 -23.06
CA ASN A 517 8.66 -7.74 -23.08
C ASN A 517 9.16 -8.45 -24.37
N VAL A 518 10.48 -8.66 -24.49
CA VAL A 518 11.10 -9.28 -25.69
C VAL A 518 11.06 -10.83 -25.64
N GLY A 519 10.95 -11.42 -24.46
CA GLY A 519 11.17 -12.85 -24.23
C GLY A 519 10.16 -13.80 -24.89
N SER A 520 8.86 -13.52 -24.77
CA SER A 520 7.81 -14.40 -25.31
C SER A 520 7.76 -14.41 -26.84
N ALA A 521 7.90 -13.24 -27.47
CA ALA A 521 7.95 -13.12 -28.93
C ALA A 521 9.19 -13.80 -29.53
N THR A 522 10.33 -13.73 -28.84
CA THR A 522 11.57 -14.40 -29.26
C THR A 522 11.42 -15.93 -29.21
N MET A 523 10.84 -16.47 -28.13
CA MET A 523 10.61 -17.92 -28.02
C MET A 523 9.54 -18.41 -29.03
N ALA A 524 8.48 -17.65 -29.22
CA ALA A 524 7.44 -17.94 -30.22
C ALA A 524 8.02 -17.99 -31.64
N MET A 525 8.82 -16.98 -32.01
CA MET A 525 9.51 -16.92 -33.30
C MET A 525 10.45 -18.11 -33.51
N ALA A 526 11.26 -18.46 -32.51
CA ALA A 526 12.17 -19.60 -32.59
C ALA A 526 11.42 -20.93 -32.80
N THR A 527 10.28 -21.09 -32.11
CA THR A 527 9.46 -22.30 -32.19
C THR A 527 8.73 -22.41 -33.53
N PHE A 528 8.15 -21.31 -34.00
CA PHE A 528 7.52 -21.22 -35.33
C PHE A 528 8.52 -21.46 -36.46
N ARG A 529 9.72 -20.88 -36.37
CA ARG A 529 10.80 -21.09 -37.35
C ARG A 529 11.28 -22.54 -37.38
N SER A 530 11.36 -23.19 -36.21
CA SER A 530 11.67 -24.61 -36.11
C SER A 530 10.59 -25.48 -36.78
N ALA A 531 9.32 -25.15 -36.58
CA ALA A 531 8.19 -25.84 -37.20
C ALA A 531 8.14 -25.64 -38.73
N LEU A 532 8.43 -24.44 -39.24
CA LEU A 532 8.53 -24.16 -40.69
C LEU A 532 9.65 -24.98 -41.36
N ARG A 533 10.82 -25.08 -40.72
CA ARG A 533 11.93 -25.89 -41.23
C ARG A 533 11.57 -27.38 -41.32
N LYS A 534 10.83 -27.91 -40.34
CA LYS A 534 10.34 -29.31 -40.39
C LYS A 534 9.31 -29.53 -41.51
N ALA A 535 8.56 -28.49 -41.88
CA ALA A 535 7.58 -28.53 -42.96
C ALA A 535 8.17 -28.23 -44.36
N GLY A 536 9.48 -27.93 -44.45
CA GLY A 536 10.16 -27.67 -45.73
C GLY A 536 9.77 -26.35 -46.41
N LYS A 537 9.30 -25.35 -45.66
CA LYS A 537 8.86 -24.05 -46.21
C LYS A 537 9.87 -22.94 -45.91
N GLU A 538 10.20 -22.14 -46.93
CA GLU A 538 11.16 -21.04 -46.84
C GLU A 538 10.45 -19.68 -46.79
N ILE A 539 9.89 -19.35 -45.62
CA ILE A 539 9.25 -18.06 -45.34
C ILE A 539 10.10 -17.29 -44.33
N THR A 540 10.25 -15.98 -44.54
CA THR A 540 11.05 -15.13 -43.64
C THR A 540 10.29 -14.92 -42.34
N VAL A 541 10.92 -15.20 -41.19
CA VAL A 541 10.31 -14.99 -39.87
C VAL A 541 11.15 -14.02 -39.06
N ARG A 542 10.55 -12.94 -38.54
CA ARG A 542 11.25 -11.92 -37.74
C ARG A 542 10.54 -11.64 -36.42
N ASN A 543 11.32 -11.13 -35.46
CA ASN A 543 10.83 -10.51 -34.25
C ASN A 543 11.07 -9.01 -34.39
N VAL A 544 10.01 -8.21 -34.40
CA VAL A 544 10.08 -6.77 -34.70
C VAL A 544 9.32 -5.96 -33.67
N ALA A 545 9.78 -4.74 -33.42
CA ALA A 545 9.02 -3.81 -32.59
C ALA A 545 7.81 -3.26 -33.38
N VAL A 546 6.78 -2.78 -32.68
CA VAL A 546 5.55 -2.27 -33.32
C VAL A 546 5.83 -1.13 -34.31
N ASN A 547 6.82 -0.29 -34.01
CA ASN A 547 7.26 0.83 -34.86
C ASN A 547 8.12 0.42 -36.07
N GLU A 548 8.52 -0.85 -36.16
CA GLU A 548 9.33 -1.41 -37.25
C GLU A 548 8.50 -2.25 -38.24
N LEU A 549 7.18 -2.35 -38.02
CA LEU A 549 6.26 -3.07 -38.90
C LEU A 549 6.07 -2.34 -40.24
N ASN A 550 6.21 -3.09 -41.33
CA ASN A 550 5.95 -2.61 -42.68
C ASN A 550 4.50 -2.90 -43.08
N ASP A 551 3.70 -1.86 -43.38
CA ASP A 551 2.25 -1.98 -43.68
C ASP A 551 1.99 -2.52 -45.10
N GLN A 552 2.34 -3.77 -45.33
CA GLN A 552 2.20 -4.45 -46.62
C GLN A 552 1.36 -5.73 -46.50
N PRO A 553 0.55 -6.06 -47.51
CA PRO A 553 -0.30 -7.26 -47.50
C PRO A 553 0.51 -8.57 -47.50
N GLN A 554 1.80 -8.53 -47.87
CA GLN A 554 2.69 -9.70 -47.82
C GLN A 554 3.18 -10.07 -46.40
N VAL A 555 2.92 -9.20 -45.42
CA VAL A 555 3.37 -9.38 -44.03
C VAL A 555 2.23 -9.94 -43.18
N LEU A 556 2.46 -11.13 -42.62
CA LEU A 556 1.58 -11.79 -41.66
C LEU A 556 2.08 -11.58 -40.24
N VAL A 557 1.24 -11.00 -39.38
CA VAL A 557 1.57 -10.82 -37.96
C VAL A 557 0.87 -11.87 -37.10
N LEU A 558 1.66 -12.59 -36.29
CA LEU A 558 1.15 -13.49 -35.25
C LEU A 558 1.24 -12.79 -33.89
N ALA A 559 0.08 -12.52 -33.29
CA ALA A 559 0.00 -11.69 -32.09
C ALA A 559 -1.07 -12.18 -31.11
N SER A 560 -0.86 -11.92 -29.82
CA SER A 560 -1.90 -12.12 -28.81
C SER A 560 -3.08 -11.18 -29.06
N LYS A 561 -4.25 -11.50 -28.48
CA LYS A 561 -5.49 -10.71 -28.64
C LYS A 561 -5.30 -9.22 -28.37
N GLU A 562 -4.53 -8.87 -27.34
CA GLU A 562 -4.23 -7.48 -26.96
C GLU A 562 -3.32 -6.79 -27.98
N THR A 563 -2.25 -7.46 -28.40
CA THR A 563 -1.29 -6.92 -29.38
C THR A 563 -1.92 -6.77 -30.77
N ALA A 564 -2.73 -7.74 -31.20
CA ALA A 564 -3.44 -7.69 -32.47
C ALA A 564 -4.45 -6.53 -32.53
N LYS A 565 -5.13 -6.22 -31.43
CA LYS A 565 -6.06 -5.08 -31.34
C LYS A 565 -5.32 -3.75 -31.55
N ARG A 566 -4.11 -3.62 -31.00
CA ARG A 566 -3.25 -2.44 -31.16
C ARG A 566 -2.71 -2.31 -32.58
N ILE A 567 -2.24 -3.40 -33.18
CA ILE A 567 -1.70 -3.38 -34.56
C ILE A 567 -2.81 -3.06 -35.57
N LYS A 568 -4.02 -3.63 -35.40
CA LYS A 568 -5.20 -3.29 -36.24
C LYS A 568 -5.62 -1.83 -36.16
N SER A 569 -5.30 -1.13 -35.05
CA SER A 569 -5.60 0.29 -34.91
C SER A 569 -4.57 1.21 -35.57
N GLN A 570 -3.38 0.68 -35.92
CA GLN A 570 -2.25 1.45 -36.43
C GLN A 570 -1.90 1.16 -37.88
N PHE A 571 -2.28 -0.01 -38.41
CA PHE A 571 -1.90 -0.49 -39.73
C PHE A 571 -3.13 -1.02 -40.48
N GLY A 572 -3.27 -0.65 -41.76
CA GLY A 572 -4.49 -0.89 -42.55
C GLY A 572 -4.40 -2.09 -43.49
N ASN A 573 -3.20 -2.48 -43.90
CA ASN A 573 -2.97 -3.47 -44.96
C ASN A 573 -2.32 -4.77 -44.44
N LEU A 574 -1.95 -4.83 -43.16
CA LEU A 574 -1.36 -6.02 -42.53
C LEU A 574 -2.36 -7.18 -42.38
N GLN A 575 -1.88 -8.40 -42.67
CA GLN A 575 -2.61 -9.61 -42.34
C GLN A 575 -2.31 -10.02 -40.90
N ILE A 576 -3.32 -10.27 -40.07
CA ILE A 576 -3.12 -10.50 -38.62
C ILE A 576 -3.89 -11.74 -38.16
N ILE A 577 -3.16 -12.72 -37.60
CA ILE A 577 -3.76 -13.86 -36.91
C ILE A 577 -3.61 -13.66 -35.41
N VAL A 578 -4.76 -13.71 -34.73
CA VAL A 578 -4.81 -13.70 -33.28
C VAL A 578 -4.58 -15.12 -32.79
N VAL A 579 -3.51 -15.31 -32.03
CA VAL A 579 -3.24 -16.56 -31.32
C VAL A 579 -3.63 -16.40 -29.86
N ALA A 580 -4.26 -17.42 -29.27
CA ALA A 580 -4.69 -17.38 -27.88
C ALA A 580 -3.47 -17.35 -26.94
N ASN A 581 -2.40 -18.05 -27.33
CA ASN A 581 -1.12 -18.07 -26.65
C ASN A 581 0.02 -18.18 -27.67
N LEU A 582 0.97 -17.24 -27.64
CA LEU A 582 2.15 -17.23 -28.51
C LEU A 582 3.11 -18.41 -28.26
N LEU A 583 2.92 -19.20 -27.21
CA LEU A 583 3.74 -20.37 -26.91
C LEU A 583 3.00 -21.69 -27.13
N ASP A 584 1.81 -21.67 -27.75
CA ASP A 584 1.05 -22.89 -28.08
C ASP A 584 1.35 -23.38 -29.51
N ASP A 585 2.08 -24.48 -29.60
CA ASP A 585 2.52 -25.09 -30.88
C ASP A 585 1.38 -25.64 -31.74
N ALA A 586 0.22 -25.94 -31.13
CA ALA A 586 -0.89 -26.56 -31.85
C ALA A 586 -1.53 -25.62 -32.88
N GLU A 587 -1.51 -24.30 -32.63
CA GLU A 587 -2.03 -23.29 -33.57
C GLU A 587 -1.06 -23.07 -34.74
N TYR A 588 0.26 -23.20 -34.50
CA TYR A 588 1.28 -23.03 -35.53
C TYR A 588 1.25 -24.10 -36.60
N ALA A 589 0.98 -25.35 -36.25
CA ALA A 589 0.83 -26.43 -37.24
C ALA A 589 -0.29 -26.14 -38.27
N LYS A 590 -1.42 -25.57 -37.81
CA LYS A 590 -2.55 -25.21 -38.67
C LYS A 590 -2.19 -24.05 -39.60
N ILE A 591 -1.52 -23.02 -39.08
CA ILE A 591 -1.07 -21.86 -39.87
C ILE A 591 -0.04 -22.28 -40.92
N ILE A 592 0.96 -23.07 -40.52
CA ILE A 592 2.02 -23.56 -41.41
C ILE A 592 1.44 -24.43 -42.53
N SER A 593 0.38 -25.21 -42.28
CA SER A 593 -0.27 -26.01 -43.33
C SER A 593 -0.91 -25.16 -44.44
N LYS A 594 -1.34 -23.93 -44.12
CA LYS A 594 -2.01 -23.01 -45.04
C LYS A 594 -1.06 -22.06 -45.79
N LEU A 595 0.12 -21.79 -45.23
CA LEU A 595 1.18 -21.02 -45.90
C LEU A 595 1.68 -21.78 -47.15
N LYS A 596 1.96 -21.12 -48.27
CA LYS A 596 2.47 -21.79 -49.47
C LYS A 596 3.98 -21.88 -49.51
#